data_AF-A0A922SE62-F1
#
_entry.id   AF-A0A922SE62-F1
#
_cell.length_a   1.000
_cell.length_b   1.000
_cell.length_c   1.000
_cell.angle_alpha   90.00
_cell.angle_beta   90.00
_cell.angle_gamma   90.00
#
_symmetry.space_group_name_H-M   'P 1'
#
loop_
_entity.id
_entity.type
_entity.pdbx_description
1 polymer ?
#
loop_
_entity_poly.entity_id
_entity_poly.type
_entity_poly.pdbx_seq_one_letter_code
_entity_poly.pdbx_strand_id
1 'polypeptide(L)'
;MKSLVLCLLVVACHCSTVRQQRRFPDDFLFGAATAAYQIEGAWNEDDTDAAEDLEAAELMRQSQWGIYADPIFSAEGGLPKELLAIVTEKSAQQGFSRSRLTDFTEEEKAFIKGSADFFGVNHYTTVKVSATKHKQFYSAPSMLDDVNVGFYWPEENPPSASPWLSMAPNSMYHALFHLKEKYNNPAIYITENGWATYPNSSLIDDDRITYYRAAWESALNALDAGVNLKGYMVWSLLDNMEWLEGYIPCFGLYQVDYQDPARTRTARKSAFVYKHLIKNRYIDYEYEPESLTMAIDDGF
;
A
#
# COMPACT_ATOMS: atom_id res chain seq x y z
N MET A 1 -21.25 -53.33 53.64
CA MET A 1 -22.05 -53.71 52.46
C MET A 1 -22.72 -52.45 51.94
N LYS A 2 -22.35 -52.02 50.73
CA LYS A 2 -22.89 -50.90 49.92
C LYS A 2 -22.78 -49.47 50.50
N SER A 3 -21.84 -48.73 49.92
CA SER A 3 -21.65 -47.28 49.98
C SER A 3 -22.83 -46.51 49.37
N LEU A 4 -23.13 -45.31 49.87
CA LEU A 4 -23.36 -44.14 49.01
C LEU A 4 -23.15 -42.83 49.77
N VAL A 5 -22.35 -41.97 49.13
CA VAL A 5 -21.93 -40.61 49.50
C VAL A 5 -23.07 -39.63 49.23
N LEU A 6 -23.22 -38.57 50.05
CA LEU A 6 -23.70 -37.29 49.50
C LEU A 6 -23.11 -36.08 50.22
N CYS A 7 -22.40 -35.29 49.41
CA CYS A 7 -21.71 -34.05 49.67
C CYS A 7 -22.54 -32.96 50.35
N LEU A 8 -21.84 -32.20 51.20
CA LEU A 8 -22.21 -30.88 51.68
C LEU A 8 -22.24 -29.86 50.52
N LEU A 9 -23.31 -29.07 50.51
CA LEU A 9 -23.42 -27.77 49.87
C LEU A 9 -22.46 -26.77 50.52
N VAL A 10 -21.60 -26.13 49.73
CA VAL A 10 -21.29 -24.70 49.91
C VAL A 10 -21.39 -24.03 48.55
N VAL A 11 -22.43 -23.21 48.46
CA VAL A 11 -22.68 -22.23 47.42
C VAL A 11 -21.52 -21.24 47.40
N ALA A 12 -20.64 -21.35 46.41
CA ALA A 12 -19.83 -20.24 45.97
C ALA A 12 -20.56 -19.58 44.81
N CYS A 13 -21.32 -18.52 45.11
CA CYS A 13 -21.73 -17.53 44.13
C CYS A 13 -20.47 -16.92 43.49
N HIS A 14 -19.94 -17.56 42.46
CA HIS A 14 -19.19 -16.85 41.44
C HIS A 14 -20.21 -16.42 40.40
N CYS A 15 -20.81 -15.27 40.65
CA CYS A 15 -21.29 -14.42 39.56
C CYS A 15 -20.03 -13.93 38.82
N SER A 16 -19.36 -14.82 38.10
CA SER A 16 -18.55 -14.40 36.97
C SER A 16 -19.57 -13.95 35.95
N THR A 17 -19.86 -12.65 35.93
CA THR A 17 -20.28 -11.98 34.72
C THR A 17 -19.15 -12.20 33.71
N VAL A 18 -19.15 -13.37 33.07
CA VAL A 18 -18.43 -13.60 31.84
C VAL A 18 -19.03 -12.57 30.90
N ARG A 19 -18.36 -11.44 30.76
CA ARG A 19 -18.67 -10.46 29.73
C ARG A 19 -18.64 -11.29 28.46
N GLN A 20 -19.80 -11.60 27.90
CA GLN A 20 -19.87 -12.36 26.65
C GLN A 20 -19.00 -11.59 25.66
N GLN A 21 -17.82 -12.14 25.38
CA GLN A 21 -16.91 -11.52 24.44
C GLN A 21 -17.61 -11.60 23.10
N ARG A 22 -17.98 -10.44 22.57
CA ARG A 22 -18.52 -10.34 21.21
C ARG A 22 -17.42 -10.84 20.28
N ARG A 23 -17.74 -11.83 19.45
CA ARG A 23 -16.84 -12.38 18.44
C ARG A 23 -17.20 -11.80 17.09
N PHE A 24 -16.19 -11.56 16.27
CA PHE A 24 -16.41 -11.34 14.85
C PHE A 24 -16.93 -12.64 14.21
N PRO A 25 -17.71 -12.56 13.12
CA PRO A 25 -17.99 -13.71 12.27
C PRO A 25 -16.69 -14.38 11.80
N ASP A 26 -16.72 -15.70 11.59
CA ASP A 26 -15.53 -16.49 11.20
C ASP A 26 -14.99 -16.11 9.80
N ASP A 27 -15.82 -15.46 8.96
CA ASP A 27 -15.47 -14.95 7.63
C ASP A 27 -15.06 -13.47 7.62
N PHE A 28 -14.97 -12.84 8.80
CA PHE A 28 -14.46 -11.48 8.91
C PHE A 28 -12.94 -11.45 8.77
N LEU A 29 -12.43 -10.66 7.84
CA LEU A 29 -10.99 -10.55 7.55
C LEU A 29 -10.37 -9.33 8.23
N PHE A 30 -9.24 -9.51 8.89
CA PHE A 30 -8.35 -8.47 9.39
C PHE A 30 -7.12 -8.36 8.49
N GLY A 31 -6.82 -7.16 7.99
CA GLY A 31 -5.63 -6.93 7.18
C GLY A 31 -4.72 -5.86 7.76
N ALA A 32 -3.49 -5.86 7.30
CA ALA A 32 -2.54 -4.78 7.49
C ALA A 32 -2.24 -4.14 6.14
N ALA A 33 -2.19 -2.80 6.08
CA ALA A 33 -1.91 -2.08 4.84
C ALA A 33 -0.63 -1.24 4.95
N THR A 34 0.13 -1.16 3.86
CA THR A 34 1.30 -0.29 3.76
C THR A 34 1.10 0.74 2.64
N ALA A 35 1.57 1.95 2.86
CA ALA A 35 1.72 2.98 1.84
C ALA A 35 3.19 3.35 1.72
N ALA A 36 3.77 3.13 0.55
CA ALA A 36 5.14 3.46 0.26
C ALA A 36 5.30 3.70 -1.24
N TYR A 37 6.34 4.43 -1.62
CA TYR A 37 6.79 4.40 -3.01
C TYR A 37 7.23 2.96 -3.32
N GLN A 38 6.67 2.37 -4.37
CA GLN A 38 7.18 1.09 -4.80
C GLN A 38 8.52 1.31 -5.51
N ILE A 39 9.52 0.52 -5.15
CA ILE A 39 10.89 0.73 -5.59
C ILE A 39 11.25 -0.35 -6.60
N GLU A 40 11.39 0.05 -7.85
CA GLU A 40 12.01 -0.77 -8.88
C GLU A 40 13.53 -0.68 -8.72
N GLY A 41 14.15 -1.84 -8.47
CA GLY A 41 15.60 -1.99 -8.37
C GLY A 41 16.18 -2.51 -9.67
N ALA A 42 17.38 -2.01 -10.03
CA ALA A 42 18.09 -2.22 -11.29
C ALA A 42 17.32 -1.84 -12.56
N TRP A 43 17.42 -0.56 -12.93
CA TRP A 43 17.05 -0.13 -14.27
C TRP A 43 18.12 -0.48 -15.33
N ASN A 44 19.34 -0.77 -14.91
CA ASN A 44 20.47 -0.79 -15.82
C ASN A 44 21.03 -2.20 -15.96
N GLU A 45 20.26 -3.09 -16.60
CA GLU A 45 20.73 -4.44 -16.97
C GLU A 45 22.01 -4.39 -17.84
N ASP A 46 22.36 -3.22 -18.40
CA ASP A 46 23.53 -2.98 -19.25
C ASP A 46 24.71 -2.23 -18.55
N ASP A 47 24.63 -1.92 -17.25
CA ASP A 47 25.65 -1.11 -16.53
C ASP A 47 26.35 -1.89 -15.41
N THR A 48 27.59 -1.51 -15.13
CA THR A 48 28.46 -2.19 -14.16
C THR A 48 28.01 -2.02 -12.72
N ASP A 49 27.19 -1.00 -12.43
CA ASP A 49 26.65 -0.69 -11.10
C ASP A 49 25.35 -1.45 -10.77
N ALA A 50 24.92 -2.39 -11.64
CA ALA A 50 23.63 -3.07 -11.50
C ALA A 50 23.49 -3.84 -10.18
N ALA A 51 24.57 -4.47 -9.69
CA ALA A 51 24.52 -5.26 -8.47
C ALA A 51 24.37 -4.36 -7.22
N GLU A 52 25.12 -3.28 -7.16
CA GLU A 52 25.06 -2.29 -6.08
C GLU A 52 23.70 -1.57 -6.07
N ASP A 53 23.14 -1.26 -7.24
CA ASP A 53 21.82 -0.65 -7.37
C ASP A 53 20.68 -1.63 -6.97
N LEU A 54 20.86 -2.95 -7.18
CA LEU A 54 19.93 -3.98 -6.66
C LEU A 54 19.91 -4.00 -5.13
N GLU A 55 21.09 -4.00 -4.50
CA GLU A 55 21.24 -3.96 -3.04
C GLU A 55 20.65 -2.66 -2.46
N ALA A 56 20.95 -1.52 -3.10
CA ALA A 56 20.39 -0.22 -2.74
C ALA A 56 18.85 -0.22 -2.81
N ALA A 57 18.29 -0.80 -3.87
CA ALA A 57 16.85 -0.91 -4.02
C ALA A 57 16.22 -1.83 -2.96
N GLU A 58 16.88 -2.92 -2.58
CA GLU A 58 16.41 -3.78 -1.49
C GLU A 58 16.41 -3.04 -0.15
N LEU A 59 17.49 -2.33 0.18
CA LEU A 59 17.55 -1.52 1.40
C LEU A 59 16.47 -0.44 1.42
N MET A 60 16.23 0.21 0.28
CA MET A 60 15.15 1.18 0.16
C MET A 60 13.79 0.52 0.41
N ARG A 61 13.51 -0.66 -0.18
CA ARG A 61 12.25 -1.40 0.03
C ARG A 61 12.07 -1.75 1.50
N GLN A 62 13.13 -2.25 2.14
CA GLN A 62 13.13 -2.57 3.56
C GLN A 62 12.84 -1.35 4.42
N SER A 63 13.42 -0.19 4.11
CA SER A 63 13.18 1.02 4.90
C SER A 63 11.80 1.64 4.68
N GLN A 64 11.26 1.56 3.46
CA GLN A 64 10.00 2.22 3.12
C GLN A 64 8.77 1.39 3.54
N TRP A 65 8.81 0.07 3.36
CA TRP A 65 7.67 -0.79 3.70
C TRP A 65 8.04 -2.09 4.40
N GLY A 66 9.23 -2.66 4.13
CA GLY A 66 9.64 -3.93 4.74
C GLY A 66 9.73 -3.86 6.26
N ILE A 67 10.11 -2.71 6.83
CA ILE A 67 10.15 -2.46 8.28
C ILE A 67 8.78 -2.66 8.95
N TYR A 68 7.69 -2.49 8.20
CA TYR A 68 6.32 -2.73 8.67
C TYR A 68 5.78 -4.10 8.25
N ALA A 69 6.16 -4.56 7.05
CA ALA A 69 5.63 -5.78 6.45
C ALA A 69 6.35 -7.06 6.91
N ASP A 70 7.68 -7.06 7.01
CA ASP A 70 8.47 -8.25 7.39
C ASP A 70 8.04 -8.83 8.75
N PRO A 71 7.76 -8.03 9.81
CA PRO A 71 7.32 -8.59 11.10
C PRO A 71 6.04 -9.42 11.01
N ILE A 72 5.14 -9.07 10.08
CA ILE A 72 3.83 -9.68 9.94
C ILE A 72 3.85 -10.81 8.90
N PHE A 73 4.47 -10.58 7.74
CA PHE A 73 4.30 -11.43 6.55
C PHE A 73 5.50 -12.32 6.22
N SER A 74 6.69 -12.06 6.79
CA SER A 74 7.85 -12.93 6.55
C SER A 74 7.71 -14.27 7.27
N ALA A 75 8.42 -15.30 6.77
CA ALA A 75 8.39 -16.62 7.39
C ALA A 75 9.05 -16.63 8.78
N GLU A 76 10.04 -15.77 8.99
CA GLU A 76 10.78 -15.65 10.25
C GLU A 76 10.10 -14.69 11.23
N GLY A 77 9.41 -13.65 10.73
CA GLY A 77 9.01 -12.49 11.52
C GLY A 77 10.22 -11.61 11.82
N GLY A 78 10.04 -10.58 12.64
CA GLY A 78 11.10 -9.65 12.98
C GLY A 78 11.32 -8.56 11.91
N LEU A 79 12.30 -7.69 12.17
CA LEU A 79 12.63 -6.60 11.24
C LEU A 79 13.54 -7.09 10.09
N PRO A 80 13.57 -6.37 8.95
CA PRO A 80 14.44 -6.72 7.83
C PRO A 80 15.93 -6.72 8.24
N LYS A 81 16.65 -7.79 7.87
CA LYS A 81 18.01 -8.07 8.39
C LYS A 81 19.06 -7.08 7.91
N GLU A 82 19.02 -6.71 6.63
CA GLU A 82 19.97 -5.82 6.00
C GLU A 82 19.80 -4.39 6.56
N LEU A 83 18.55 -3.93 6.72
CA LEU A 83 18.25 -2.66 7.39
C LEU A 83 18.71 -2.64 8.86
N LEU A 84 18.44 -3.71 9.62
CA LEU A 84 18.91 -3.85 11.00
C LEU A 84 20.43 -3.74 11.11
N ALA A 85 21.16 -4.41 10.21
CA ALA A 85 22.61 -4.41 10.20
C ALA A 85 23.16 -2.98 9.96
N ILE A 86 22.64 -2.28 8.97
CA ILE A 86 23.06 -0.91 8.62
C ILE A 86 22.77 0.07 9.76
N VAL A 87 21.57 0.03 10.35
CA VAL A 87 21.24 0.94 11.46
C VAL A 87 22.08 0.63 12.69
N THR A 88 22.39 -0.64 12.95
CA THR A 88 23.26 -1.05 14.06
C THR A 88 24.68 -0.50 13.88
N GLU A 89 25.25 -0.66 12.68
CA GLU A 89 26.58 -0.14 12.36
C GLU A 89 26.63 1.38 12.50
N LYS A 90 25.68 2.10 11.89
CA LYS A 90 25.62 3.56 11.96
C LYS A 90 25.39 4.09 13.37
N SER A 91 24.58 3.41 14.16
CA SER A 91 24.39 3.76 15.57
C SER A 91 25.70 3.67 16.34
N ALA A 92 26.49 2.61 16.13
CA ALA A 92 27.80 2.46 16.76
C ALA A 92 28.78 3.56 16.31
N GLN A 93 28.84 3.86 15.01
CA GLN A 93 29.69 4.94 14.46
C GLN A 93 29.31 6.33 15.00
N GLN A 94 28.03 6.57 15.25
CA GLN A 94 27.50 7.81 15.82
C GLN A 94 27.64 7.87 17.36
N GLY A 95 28.22 6.84 17.99
CA GLY A 95 28.47 6.81 19.43
C GLY A 95 27.27 6.44 20.30
N PHE A 96 26.21 5.87 19.72
CA PHE A 96 25.10 5.32 20.50
C PHE A 96 25.55 4.05 21.24
N SER A 97 25.12 3.90 22.49
CA SER A 97 25.41 2.73 23.31
C SER A 97 24.64 1.46 22.90
N ARG A 98 23.65 1.60 22.01
CA ARG A 98 22.84 0.52 21.42
C ARG A 98 22.35 0.95 20.03
N SER A 99 21.92 -0.02 19.22
CA SER A 99 21.28 0.28 17.94
C SER A 99 20.02 1.13 18.13
N ARG A 100 19.82 2.10 17.23
CA ARG A 100 18.57 2.89 17.12
C ARG A 100 17.39 2.04 16.64
N LEU A 101 17.67 0.93 15.94
CA LEU A 101 16.68 -0.06 15.50
C LEU A 101 17.03 -1.41 16.13
N THR A 102 16.26 -1.81 17.14
CA THR A 102 16.44 -3.10 17.83
C THR A 102 15.41 -4.07 17.30
N ASP A 103 15.84 -5.28 16.97
CA ASP A 103 14.93 -6.34 16.55
C ASP A 103 14.04 -6.81 17.71
N PHE A 104 12.98 -7.51 17.35
CA PHE A 104 12.06 -8.14 18.29
C PHE A 104 12.70 -9.33 18.99
N THR A 105 12.26 -9.60 20.21
CA THR A 105 12.51 -10.88 20.90
C THR A 105 11.83 -12.03 20.16
N GLU A 106 12.25 -13.28 20.41
CA GLU A 106 11.63 -14.44 19.75
C GLU A 106 10.15 -14.60 20.15
N GLU A 107 9.80 -14.22 21.37
CA GLU A 107 8.41 -14.18 21.84
C GLU A 107 7.58 -13.13 21.07
N GLU A 108 8.14 -11.94 20.83
CA GLU A 108 7.46 -10.88 20.06
C GLU A 108 7.34 -11.24 18.57
N LYS A 109 8.38 -11.85 17.98
CA LYS A 109 8.31 -12.36 16.59
C LYS A 109 7.20 -13.39 16.44
N ALA A 110 7.12 -14.34 17.37
CA ALA A 110 6.07 -15.36 17.37
C ALA A 110 4.67 -14.77 17.58
N PHE A 111 4.55 -13.64 18.29
CA PHE A 111 3.29 -12.96 18.52
C PHE A 111 2.79 -12.16 17.30
N ILE A 112 3.70 -11.50 16.56
CA ILE A 112 3.35 -10.61 15.45
C ILE A 112 3.25 -11.38 14.12
N LYS A 113 4.11 -12.38 13.91
CA LYS A 113 4.13 -13.12 12.64
C LYS A 113 2.78 -13.77 12.35
N GLY A 114 2.27 -13.56 11.14
CA GLY A 114 1.00 -14.11 10.69
C GLY A 114 -0.22 -13.43 11.29
N SER A 115 -0.09 -12.24 11.89
CA SER A 115 -1.20 -11.52 12.53
C SER A 115 -2.12 -10.75 11.55
N ALA A 116 -2.17 -11.14 10.28
CA ALA A 116 -3.03 -10.53 9.26
C ALA A 116 -3.54 -11.58 8.27
N ASP A 117 -4.83 -11.53 7.96
CA ASP A 117 -5.52 -12.41 6.99
C ASP A 117 -5.25 -11.99 5.53
N PHE A 118 -4.91 -10.71 5.31
CA PHE A 118 -4.54 -10.19 3.99
C PHE A 118 -3.55 -9.03 4.08
N PHE A 119 -2.89 -8.77 2.95
CA PHE A 119 -1.99 -7.65 2.74
C PHE A 119 -2.72 -6.55 1.94
N GLY A 120 -2.96 -5.39 2.56
CA GLY A 120 -3.44 -4.19 1.89
C GLY A 120 -2.27 -3.40 1.27
N VAL A 121 -2.39 -3.05 0.00
CA VAL A 121 -1.33 -2.35 -0.73
C VAL A 121 -1.90 -1.03 -1.26
N ASN A 122 -1.36 0.08 -0.76
CA ASN A 122 -1.53 1.39 -1.38
C ASN A 122 -0.39 1.56 -2.39
N HIS A 123 -0.70 1.51 -3.69
CA HIS A 123 0.29 1.61 -4.76
C HIS A 123 -0.11 2.68 -5.75
N TYR A 124 0.83 3.54 -6.14
CA TYR A 124 0.56 4.65 -7.04
C TYR A 124 1.57 4.78 -8.19
N THR A 125 2.86 4.60 -7.90
CA THR A 125 3.95 4.88 -8.83
C THR A 125 5.20 4.07 -8.46
N THR A 126 6.28 4.28 -9.22
CA THR A 126 7.60 3.78 -8.87
C THR A 126 8.68 4.85 -8.91
N VAL A 127 9.79 4.56 -8.24
CA VAL A 127 11.05 5.32 -8.32
C VAL A 127 12.18 4.37 -8.74
N LYS A 128 13.17 4.91 -9.45
CA LYS A 128 14.46 4.26 -9.65
C LYS A 128 15.36 4.57 -8.45
N VAL A 129 16.16 3.60 -8.04
CA VAL A 129 17.12 3.73 -6.94
C VAL A 129 18.54 3.54 -7.46
N SER A 130 19.47 4.33 -6.93
CA SER A 130 20.90 4.19 -7.18
C SER A 130 21.71 4.21 -5.88
N ALA A 131 22.71 3.34 -5.81
CA ALA A 131 23.68 3.27 -4.74
C ALA A 131 24.62 4.49 -4.69
N THR A 132 24.75 5.24 -5.80
CA THR A 132 25.75 6.32 -5.92
C THR A 132 25.19 7.63 -6.49
N LYS A 133 24.26 7.57 -7.44
CA LYS A 133 23.70 8.74 -8.14
C LYS A 133 22.47 9.26 -7.39
N HIS A 134 22.11 10.53 -7.62
CA HIS A 134 20.89 11.17 -7.06
C HIS A 134 20.76 11.15 -5.52
N LYS A 135 21.86 10.95 -4.78
CA LYS A 135 21.83 11.05 -3.32
C LYS A 135 21.50 12.47 -2.88
N GLN A 136 20.64 12.57 -1.88
CA GLN A 136 20.33 13.82 -1.23
C GLN A 136 21.03 13.93 0.12
N PHE A 137 21.13 15.15 0.63
CA PHE A 137 21.59 15.35 1.99
C PHE A 137 20.44 15.07 2.96
N TYR A 138 20.64 14.09 3.85
CA TYR A 138 19.71 13.77 4.92
C TYR A 138 20.30 14.17 6.27
N SER A 139 19.48 14.71 7.16
CA SER A 139 19.92 14.95 8.53
C SER A 139 20.28 13.63 9.21
N ALA A 140 21.43 13.59 9.87
CA ALA A 140 21.88 12.43 10.64
C ALA A 140 21.58 12.64 12.14
N PRO A 141 21.04 11.62 12.85
CA PRO A 141 20.55 10.35 12.32
C PRO A 141 19.13 10.47 11.72
N SER A 142 18.87 9.76 10.62
CA SER A 142 17.52 9.53 10.06
C SER A 142 17.48 8.24 9.25
N MET A 143 16.29 7.72 8.94
CA MET A 143 16.16 6.48 8.16
C MET A 143 16.71 6.60 6.73
N LEU A 144 16.53 7.76 6.10
CA LEU A 144 17.08 8.02 4.77
C LEU A 144 18.60 8.26 4.81
N ASP A 145 19.10 8.88 5.89
CA ASP A 145 20.55 8.87 6.16
C ASP A 145 21.02 7.43 6.32
N ASP A 146 20.33 6.58 7.09
CA ASP A 146 20.76 5.20 7.34
C ASP A 146 20.94 4.40 6.05
N VAL A 147 19.90 4.37 5.21
CA VAL A 147 19.93 3.68 3.91
C VAL A 147 20.90 4.32 2.92
N ASN A 148 21.00 5.65 2.90
CA ASN A 148 21.94 6.42 2.09
C ASN A 148 21.96 6.05 0.59
N VAL A 149 20.78 5.93 -0.02
CA VAL A 149 20.63 5.71 -1.46
C VAL A 149 20.06 6.96 -2.12
N GLY A 150 20.32 7.12 -3.41
CA GLY A 150 19.58 8.09 -4.23
C GLY A 150 18.36 7.44 -4.84
N PHE A 151 17.32 8.24 -5.05
CA PHE A 151 16.16 7.80 -5.81
C PHE A 151 15.63 8.96 -6.66
N TYR A 152 14.98 8.62 -7.76
CA TYR A 152 14.43 9.59 -8.68
C TYR A 152 13.27 9.00 -9.49
N TRP A 153 12.40 9.89 -9.97
CA TRP A 153 11.36 9.52 -10.92
C TRP A 153 11.95 9.56 -12.32
N PRO A 154 11.74 8.53 -13.14
CA PRO A 154 12.17 8.56 -14.54
C PRO A 154 11.50 9.73 -15.28
N GLU A 155 12.29 10.53 -16.00
CA GLU A 155 11.81 11.73 -16.69
C GLU A 155 10.81 11.40 -17.81
N GLU A 156 10.91 10.18 -18.35
CA GLU A 156 10.00 9.63 -19.35
C GLU A 156 8.58 9.35 -18.82
N ASN A 157 8.42 9.21 -17.49
CA ASN A 157 7.13 8.94 -16.88
C ASN A 157 6.33 10.25 -16.71
N PRO A 158 5.13 10.38 -17.30
CA PRO A 158 4.33 11.60 -17.18
C PRO A 158 4.03 11.95 -15.70
N PRO A 159 4.24 13.19 -15.25
CA PRO A 159 3.93 13.61 -13.89
C PRO A 159 2.43 13.92 -13.72
N SER A 160 1.94 13.78 -12.49
CA SER A 160 0.61 14.24 -12.08
C SER A 160 0.66 15.64 -11.46
N ALA A 161 -0.47 16.12 -10.92
CA ALA A 161 -0.49 17.35 -10.10
C ALA A 161 0.21 17.20 -8.74
N SER A 162 0.52 15.97 -8.31
CA SER A 162 1.31 15.69 -7.10
C SER A 162 2.78 15.43 -7.48
N PRO A 163 3.75 16.13 -6.85
CA PRO A 163 5.15 16.09 -7.26
C PRO A 163 5.81 14.73 -7.09
N TRP A 164 5.25 13.87 -6.23
CA TRP A 164 5.73 12.53 -5.95
C TRP A 164 5.13 11.44 -6.85
N LEU A 165 4.15 11.80 -7.69
CA LEU A 165 3.35 10.84 -8.45
C LEU A 165 3.57 11.03 -9.95
N SER A 166 4.14 10.00 -10.59
CA SER A 166 4.22 9.87 -12.04
C SER A 166 3.60 8.56 -12.52
N MET A 167 3.18 8.52 -13.78
CA MET A 167 2.59 7.33 -14.38
C MET A 167 3.70 6.36 -14.78
N ALA A 168 4.01 5.43 -13.89
CA ALA A 168 5.01 4.39 -14.11
C ALA A 168 4.39 3.14 -14.74
N PRO A 169 4.76 2.79 -16.00
CA PRO A 169 4.21 1.64 -16.70
C PRO A 169 4.43 0.35 -15.92
N ASN A 170 3.39 -0.47 -15.81
CA ASN A 170 3.42 -1.80 -15.16
C ASN A 170 3.95 -1.85 -13.71
N SER A 171 4.06 -0.71 -13.03
CA SER A 171 4.64 -0.64 -11.68
C SER A 171 3.88 -1.49 -10.64
N MET A 172 2.55 -1.59 -10.77
CA MET A 172 1.73 -2.40 -9.85
C MET A 172 2.00 -3.89 -10.00
N TYR A 173 2.23 -4.37 -11.23
CA TYR A 173 2.61 -5.76 -11.47
C TYR A 173 3.93 -6.09 -10.77
N HIS A 174 4.97 -5.28 -10.98
CA HIS A 174 6.28 -5.49 -10.36
C HIS A 174 6.19 -5.45 -8.83
N ALA A 175 5.40 -4.50 -8.30
CA ALA A 175 5.07 -4.40 -6.88
C ALA A 175 4.52 -5.71 -6.31
N LEU A 176 3.42 -6.18 -6.91
CA LEU A 176 2.64 -7.29 -6.43
C LEU A 176 3.36 -8.63 -6.64
N PHE A 177 4.08 -8.77 -7.75
CA PHE A 177 4.89 -9.95 -8.03
C PHE A 177 6.02 -10.08 -7.00
N HIS A 178 6.71 -8.99 -6.66
CA HIS A 178 7.73 -9.01 -5.60
C HIS A 178 7.15 -9.43 -4.25
N LEU A 179 5.99 -8.89 -3.85
CA LEU A 179 5.31 -9.27 -2.60
C LEU A 179 4.88 -10.74 -2.60
N LYS A 180 4.40 -11.24 -3.75
CA LYS A 180 4.07 -12.66 -3.93
C LYS A 180 5.29 -13.54 -3.63
N GLU A 181 6.42 -13.26 -4.27
CA GLU A 181 7.63 -14.07 -4.10
C GLU A 181 8.22 -13.95 -2.69
N LYS A 182 8.22 -12.74 -2.12
CA LYS A 182 8.79 -12.47 -0.78
C LYS A 182 7.96 -13.08 0.37
N TYR A 183 6.63 -13.06 0.27
CA TYR A 183 5.74 -13.41 1.38
C TYR A 183 4.85 -14.63 1.10
N ASN A 184 5.28 -15.51 0.20
CA ASN A 184 4.57 -16.76 -0.10
C ASN A 184 3.10 -16.55 -0.57
N ASN A 185 2.91 -15.58 -1.46
CA ASN A 185 1.65 -15.28 -2.15
C ASN A 185 0.43 -15.04 -1.21
N PRO A 186 0.49 -14.07 -0.28
CA PRO A 186 -0.63 -13.78 0.62
C PRO A 186 -1.83 -13.26 -0.19
N ALA A 187 -3.03 -13.29 0.40
CA ALA A 187 -4.16 -12.57 -0.19
C ALA A 187 -3.85 -11.08 -0.21
N ILE A 188 -3.91 -10.44 -1.38
CA ILE A 188 -3.59 -9.01 -1.54
C ILE A 188 -4.83 -8.24 -1.96
N TYR A 189 -5.01 -7.04 -1.43
CA TYR A 189 -5.98 -6.05 -1.90
C TYR A 189 -5.25 -4.75 -2.24
N ILE A 190 -5.50 -4.17 -3.41
CA ILE A 190 -5.11 -2.78 -3.65
C ILE A 190 -6.07 -1.90 -2.86
N THR A 191 -5.60 -1.34 -1.75
CA THR A 191 -6.41 -0.52 -0.84
C THR A 191 -6.45 0.94 -1.25
N GLU A 192 -5.47 1.40 -2.04
CA GLU A 192 -5.50 2.69 -2.74
C GLU A 192 -4.69 2.62 -4.05
N ASN A 193 -5.23 3.25 -5.09
CA ASN A 193 -4.53 3.62 -6.31
C ASN A 193 -5.26 4.78 -7.00
N GLY A 194 -4.55 5.82 -7.46
CA GLY A 194 -5.19 7.06 -7.90
C GLY A 194 -4.32 8.01 -8.70
N TRP A 195 -4.97 9.01 -9.32
CA TRP A 195 -4.29 10.05 -10.11
C TRP A 195 -4.73 11.46 -9.69
N ALA A 196 -3.73 12.31 -9.43
CA ALA A 196 -3.92 13.70 -9.04
C ALA A 196 -4.04 14.63 -10.25
N THR A 197 -5.10 15.44 -10.29
CA THR A 197 -5.24 16.58 -11.20
C THR A 197 -5.19 17.89 -10.43
N TYR A 198 -4.88 19.00 -11.12
CA TYR A 198 -4.92 20.34 -10.51
C TYR A 198 -6.37 20.78 -10.20
N PRO A 199 -6.57 21.69 -9.24
CA PRO A 199 -7.91 22.15 -8.88
C PRO A 199 -8.49 22.98 -10.04
N ASN A 200 -9.82 22.98 -10.16
CA ASN A 200 -10.54 23.61 -11.28
C ASN A 200 -10.16 23.07 -12.67
N SER A 201 -9.55 21.88 -12.74
CA SER A 201 -9.44 21.12 -13.98
C SER A 201 -10.84 20.77 -14.51
N SER A 202 -10.92 20.53 -15.82
CA SER A 202 -12.15 20.08 -16.48
C SER A 202 -12.69 18.81 -15.83
N LEU A 203 -14.02 18.59 -15.91
CA LEU A 203 -14.62 17.29 -15.62
C LEU A 203 -14.16 16.20 -16.61
N ILE A 204 -13.54 16.60 -17.71
CA ILE A 204 -12.85 15.73 -18.67
C ILE A 204 -11.41 15.54 -18.19
N ASP A 205 -11.15 14.39 -17.58
CA ASP A 205 -9.90 13.99 -16.92
C ASP A 205 -9.24 12.81 -17.64
N ASP A 206 -8.88 13.01 -18.90
CA ASP A 206 -8.33 11.96 -19.78
C ASP A 206 -6.96 11.43 -19.32
N ASP A 207 -6.19 12.24 -18.60
CA ASP A 207 -4.94 11.82 -17.95
C ASP A 207 -5.21 10.81 -16.83
N ARG A 208 -6.22 11.06 -15.98
CA ARG A 208 -6.70 10.11 -14.97
C ARG A 208 -7.23 8.82 -15.60
N ILE A 209 -7.95 8.91 -16.71
CA ILE A 209 -8.43 7.73 -17.44
C ILE A 209 -7.26 6.91 -17.99
N THR A 210 -6.25 7.58 -18.57
CA THR A 210 -5.03 6.94 -19.07
C THR A 210 -4.32 6.20 -17.95
N TYR A 211 -4.13 6.86 -16.80
CA TYR A 211 -3.54 6.25 -15.61
C TYR A 211 -4.30 5.01 -15.13
N TYR A 212 -5.63 5.12 -14.96
CA TYR A 212 -6.42 3.98 -14.47
C TYR A 212 -6.41 2.79 -15.42
N ARG A 213 -6.54 3.02 -16.73
CA ARG A 213 -6.44 1.94 -17.73
C ARG A 213 -5.08 1.23 -17.61
N ALA A 214 -3.98 1.98 -17.50
CA ALA A 214 -2.65 1.40 -17.29
C ALA A 214 -2.52 0.65 -15.96
N ALA A 215 -3.09 1.17 -14.87
CA ALA A 215 -3.07 0.51 -13.56
C ALA A 215 -3.89 -0.79 -13.56
N TRP A 216 -5.05 -0.82 -14.22
CA TRP A 216 -5.87 -2.02 -14.33
C TRP A 216 -5.23 -3.09 -15.21
N GLU A 217 -4.61 -2.71 -16.33
CA GLU A 217 -3.80 -3.66 -17.12
C GLU A 217 -2.66 -4.25 -16.27
N SER A 218 -2.00 -3.43 -15.45
CA SER A 218 -0.96 -3.90 -14.54
C SER A 218 -1.50 -4.85 -13.47
N ALA A 219 -2.71 -4.62 -12.95
CA ALA A 219 -3.40 -5.56 -12.07
C ALA A 219 -3.78 -6.87 -12.77
N LEU A 220 -4.22 -6.83 -14.03
CA LEU A 220 -4.49 -8.01 -14.85
C LEU A 220 -3.21 -8.82 -15.08
N ASN A 221 -2.10 -8.16 -15.43
CA ASN A 221 -0.79 -8.82 -15.54
C ASN A 221 -0.39 -9.53 -14.23
N ALA A 222 -0.71 -8.95 -13.08
CA ALA A 222 -0.42 -9.56 -11.78
C ALA A 222 -1.28 -10.81 -11.54
N LEU A 223 -2.58 -10.74 -11.87
CA LEU A 223 -3.48 -11.88 -11.83
C LEU A 223 -3.01 -13.01 -12.76
N ASP A 224 -2.61 -12.68 -13.99
CA ASP A 224 -2.10 -13.64 -14.98
C ASP A 224 -0.79 -14.31 -14.51
N ALA A 225 0.06 -13.58 -13.78
CA ALA A 225 1.25 -14.14 -13.14
C ALA A 225 0.96 -14.90 -11.82
N GLY A 226 -0.31 -15.09 -11.45
CA GLY A 226 -0.72 -15.88 -10.30
C GLY A 226 -0.55 -15.18 -8.95
N VAL A 227 -0.47 -13.85 -8.93
CA VAL A 227 -0.61 -13.06 -7.69
C VAL A 227 -2.01 -13.28 -7.14
N ASN A 228 -2.12 -13.56 -5.85
CA ASN A 228 -3.39 -13.75 -5.15
C ASN A 228 -4.10 -12.41 -4.85
N LEU A 229 -4.32 -11.60 -5.89
CA LEU A 229 -4.99 -10.30 -5.84
C LEU A 229 -6.51 -10.48 -5.78
N LYS A 230 -7.16 -9.85 -4.79
CA LYS A 230 -8.58 -10.08 -4.44
C LYS A 230 -9.50 -8.89 -4.67
N GLY A 231 -8.95 -7.67 -4.72
CA GLY A 231 -9.77 -6.48 -4.87
C GLY A 231 -8.95 -5.22 -5.14
N TYR A 232 -9.66 -4.18 -5.53
CA TYR A 232 -9.11 -2.92 -5.96
C TYR A 232 -9.98 -1.75 -5.49
N MET A 233 -9.35 -0.78 -4.83
CA MET A 233 -9.99 0.40 -4.28
C MET A 233 -9.35 1.64 -4.90
N VAL A 234 -10.15 2.38 -5.66
CA VAL A 234 -9.74 3.66 -6.25
C VAL A 234 -9.57 4.72 -5.15
N TRP A 235 -8.42 5.41 -5.17
CA TRP A 235 -8.24 6.67 -4.48
C TRP A 235 -8.47 7.84 -5.46
N SER A 236 -9.57 8.58 -5.37
CA SER A 236 -10.60 8.50 -4.33
C SER A 236 -12.00 8.54 -4.92
N LEU A 237 -13.00 8.18 -4.11
CA LEU A 237 -14.40 8.35 -4.49
C LEU A 237 -14.71 9.83 -4.78
N LEU A 238 -14.23 10.73 -3.93
CA LEU A 238 -14.53 12.17 -3.97
C LEU A 238 -13.22 12.94 -3.80
N ASP A 239 -13.14 14.14 -4.38
CA ASP A 239 -12.12 15.10 -3.92
C ASP A 239 -12.24 15.28 -2.41
N ASN A 240 -11.09 15.34 -1.74
CA ASN A 240 -11.00 15.49 -0.29
C ASN A 240 -9.83 16.43 0.08
N MET A 241 -9.59 16.60 1.38
CA MET A 241 -8.44 17.35 1.88
C MET A 241 -7.22 16.42 1.86
N GLU A 242 -6.31 16.66 0.91
CA GLU A 242 -5.09 15.90 0.67
C GLU A 242 -3.97 16.35 1.62
N TRP A 243 -4.18 16.08 2.90
CA TRP A 243 -3.17 16.24 3.96
C TRP A 243 -2.54 17.65 3.96
N LEU A 244 -1.20 17.72 3.81
CA LEU A 244 -0.43 18.96 3.82
C LEU A 244 -0.62 19.79 2.53
N GLU A 245 -1.06 19.18 1.44
CA GLU A 245 -1.33 19.84 0.15
C GLU A 245 -2.73 20.48 0.11
N GLY A 246 -3.55 20.25 1.15
CA GLY A 246 -4.86 20.85 1.29
C GLY A 246 -5.81 20.42 0.18
N TYR A 247 -6.33 21.37 -0.59
CA TYR A 247 -7.31 21.11 -1.66
C TYR A 247 -6.72 21.33 -3.05
N ILE A 248 -5.38 21.32 -3.18
CA ILE A 248 -4.71 21.56 -4.47
C ILE A 248 -4.77 20.30 -5.33
N PRO A 249 -4.10 19.19 -5.00
CA PRO A 249 -4.25 17.95 -5.75
C PRO A 249 -5.66 17.38 -5.54
N CYS A 250 -6.32 17.06 -6.65
CA CYS A 250 -7.65 16.45 -6.65
C CYS A 250 -7.52 15.00 -7.14
N PHE A 251 -7.93 14.02 -6.33
CA PHE A 251 -7.89 12.58 -6.66
C PHE A 251 -9.26 11.99 -7.02
N GLY A 252 -10.35 12.73 -6.81
CA GLY A 252 -11.70 12.19 -6.86
C GLY A 252 -12.15 11.76 -8.24
N LEU A 253 -12.83 10.62 -8.31
CA LEU A 253 -13.75 10.33 -9.41
C LEU A 253 -14.88 11.37 -9.49
N TYR A 254 -15.24 11.95 -8.35
CA TYR A 254 -16.20 13.05 -8.26
C TYR A 254 -15.50 14.31 -7.77
N GLN A 255 -15.69 15.41 -8.52
CA GLN A 255 -15.29 16.73 -8.10
C GLN A 255 -16.16 17.19 -6.92
N VAL A 256 -15.58 17.87 -5.94
CA VAL A 256 -16.32 18.53 -4.85
C VAL A 256 -16.20 20.04 -4.96
N ASP A 257 -17.33 20.75 -4.93
CA ASP A 257 -17.32 22.20 -4.75
C ASP A 257 -17.11 22.55 -3.27
N TYR A 258 -15.91 23.04 -2.93
CA TYR A 258 -15.57 23.45 -1.57
C TYR A 258 -16.13 24.82 -1.17
N GLN A 259 -16.57 25.64 -2.13
CA GLN A 259 -17.19 26.94 -1.87
C GLN A 259 -18.68 26.82 -1.62
N ASP A 260 -19.34 25.85 -2.23
CA ASP A 260 -20.73 25.51 -1.94
C ASP A 260 -20.87 24.88 -0.54
N PRO A 261 -21.67 25.47 0.38
CA PRO A 261 -21.94 24.89 1.69
C PRO A 261 -22.55 23.48 1.63
N ALA A 262 -23.25 23.13 0.55
CA ALA A 262 -23.80 21.79 0.35
C ALA A 262 -22.74 20.75 -0.08
N ARG A 263 -21.53 21.20 -0.46
CA ARG A 263 -20.44 20.36 -1.00
C ARG A 263 -20.92 19.52 -2.18
N THR A 264 -21.51 20.18 -3.18
CA THR A 264 -22.03 19.50 -4.38
C THR A 264 -20.93 18.63 -5.00
N ARG A 265 -21.30 17.39 -5.36
CA ARG A 265 -20.41 16.41 -6.00
C ARG A 265 -20.81 16.19 -7.45
N THR A 266 -19.86 16.34 -8.36
CA THR A 266 -20.09 16.24 -9.80
C THR A 266 -19.17 15.19 -10.39
N ALA A 267 -19.73 14.21 -11.10
CA ALA A 267 -18.97 13.11 -11.69
C ALA A 267 -17.99 13.63 -12.76
N ARG A 268 -16.73 13.22 -12.66
CA ARG A 268 -15.77 13.37 -13.76
C ARG A 268 -15.93 12.23 -14.77
N LYS A 269 -15.36 12.39 -15.96
CA LYS A 269 -15.38 11.38 -17.03
C LYS A 269 -14.83 10.02 -16.54
N SER A 270 -13.78 10.03 -15.73
CA SER A 270 -13.22 8.83 -15.08
C SER A 270 -14.22 8.05 -14.23
N ALA A 271 -15.21 8.69 -13.60
CA ALA A 271 -16.25 7.99 -12.83
C ALA A 271 -17.10 7.08 -13.74
N PHE A 272 -17.38 7.52 -14.97
CA PHE A 272 -18.13 6.74 -15.96
C PHE A 272 -17.29 5.58 -16.51
N VAL A 273 -16.00 5.81 -16.76
CA VAL A 273 -15.07 4.75 -17.19
C VAL A 273 -14.94 3.67 -16.11
N TYR A 274 -14.80 4.07 -14.85
CA TYR A 274 -14.72 3.12 -13.74
C TYR A 274 -16.04 2.36 -13.54
N LYS A 275 -17.19 3.03 -13.64
CA LYS A 275 -18.51 2.37 -13.66
C LYS A 275 -18.61 1.34 -14.79
N HIS A 276 -18.14 1.68 -16.00
CA HIS A 276 -18.14 0.78 -17.15
C HIS A 276 -17.28 -0.47 -16.90
N LEU A 277 -16.07 -0.29 -16.35
CA LEU A 277 -15.20 -1.40 -15.94
C LEU A 277 -15.90 -2.31 -14.93
N ILE A 278 -16.48 -1.76 -13.85
CA ILE A 278 -17.13 -2.56 -12.81
C ILE A 278 -18.31 -3.37 -13.37
N LYS A 279 -19.12 -2.74 -14.23
CA LYS A 279 -20.29 -3.37 -14.85
C LYS A 279 -19.89 -4.52 -15.77
N ASN A 280 -18.91 -4.29 -16.64
CA ASN A 280 -18.60 -5.21 -17.73
C ASN A 280 -17.42 -6.15 -17.44
N ARG A 281 -16.61 -5.87 -16.41
CA ARG A 281 -15.44 -6.66 -15.99
C ARG A 281 -14.32 -6.76 -17.03
N TYR A 282 -14.20 -5.78 -17.94
CA TYR A 282 -13.09 -5.65 -18.88
C TYR A 282 -12.76 -4.17 -19.16
N ILE A 283 -11.52 -3.91 -19.61
CA ILE A 283 -11.05 -2.58 -19.98
C ILE A 283 -11.44 -2.30 -21.42
N ASP A 284 -12.31 -1.32 -21.63
CA ASP A 284 -12.70 -0.84 -22.96
C ASP A 284 -11.96 0.46 -23.27
N TYR A 285 -11.06 0.42 -24.24
CA TYR A 285 -10.27 1.59 -24.66
C TYR A 285 -11.07 2.57 -25.53
N GLU A 286 -12.11 2.08 -26.23
CA GLU A 286 -12.93 2.87 -27.13
C GLU A 286 -14.18 3.45 -26.44
N TYR A 287 -14.51 2.96 -25.23
CA TYR A 287 -15.63 3.49 -24.46
C TYR A 287 -15.46 4.97 -24.12
N GLU A 288 -16.50 5.73 -24.45
CA GLU A 288 -16.68 7.15 -24.14
C GLU A 288 -18.11 7.35 -23.59
N PRO A 289 -18.29 8.08 -22.47
CA PRO A 289 -19.62 8.31 -21.93
C PRO A 289 -20.43 9.24 -22.83
N GLU A 290 -21.66 8.85 -23.18
CA GLU A 290 -22.57 9.66 -23.99
C GLU A 290 -22.97 10.98 -23.32
N SER A 291 -22.95 11.04 -21.99
CA SER A 291 -23.18 12.23 -21.20
C SER A 291 -22.43 12.18 -19.87
N LEU A 292 -22.24 13.34 -19.23
CA LEU A 292 -21.71 13.44 -17.87
C LEU A 292 -22.80 13.46 -16.79
N THR A 293 -23.98 12.89 -17.08
CA THR A 293 -25.05 12.70 -16.08
C THR A 293 -25.04 11.26 -15.58
N MET A 294 -24.74 11.08 -14.29
CA MET A 294 -24.68 9.75 -13.67
C MET A 294 -26.08 9.24 -13.32
N ALA A 295 -26.37 7.99 -13.67
CA ALA A 295 -27.58 7.28 -13.27
C ALA A 295 -27.23 6.00 -12.48
N ILE A 296 -28.17 5.55 -11.66
CA ILE A 296 -28.10 4.23 -11.00
C ILE A 296 -28.71 3.21 -11.97
N ASP A 297 -27.98 2.13 -12.24
CA ASP A 297 -28.50 1.05 -13.09
C ASP A 297 -29.42 0.16 -12.24
N ASP A 298 -30.52 -0.32 -12.81
CA ASP A 298 -31.41 -1.27 -12.12
C ASP A 298 -30.67 -2.60 -11.86
N GLY A 299 -30.83 -3.17 -10.65
CA GLY A 299 -30.43 -4.56 -10.36
C GLY A 299 -29.05 -4.77 -9.74
N PHE A 300 -28.48 -3.74 -9.12
CA PHE A 300 -27.38 -3.88 -8.14
C PHE A 300 -27.90 -3.77 -6.70
#